data_AF-A0AAW5L8W9-F1
#
_entry.id   AF-A0AAW5L8W9-F1
#
_cell.length_a   1.000
_cell.length_b   1.000
_cell.length_c   1.000
_cell.angle_alpha   90.00
_cell.angle_beta   90.00
_cell.angle_gamma   90.00
#
_symmetry.space_group_name_H-M   'P 1'
#
loop_
_entity.id
_entity.type
_entity.pdbx_description
1 polymer ?
#
loop_
_entity_poly.entity_id
_entity_poly.type
_entity_poly.pdbx_seq_one_letter_code
_entity_poly.pdbx_strand_id
1 'polypeptide(L)'
;LVGRTQDGKFQQNIEGNAFYRLIKALFLLQKAPDLSTYIDLVPIDFGSKAIVGLACIEQSKGETFHICNPIQLEWKQFISHLQQTGYLIDIVKGTEFMNLFTNHTLTEEQMHALEMLLPVFEETDQYVEAIITSQH
;
A
#
# COMPACT_ATOMS: atom_id res chain seq x y z
N LEU A 1 -1.57 -9.05 1.93
CA LEU A 1 -2.68 -9.79 1.27
C LEU A 1 -3.57 -8.80 0.55
N VAL A 2 -4.06 -9.15 -0.65
CA VAL A 2 -4.94 -8.33 -1.48
C VAL A 2 -6.16 -9.10 -1.96
N GLY A 3 -7.03 -8.43 -2.73
CA GLY A 3 -8.28 -8.97 -3.25
C GLY A 3 -8.07 -10.24 -4.07
N ARG A 4 -9.13 -11.05 -4.15
CA ARG A 4 -9.13 -12.29 -4.93
C ARG A 4 -8.83 -12.00 -6.41
N THR A 5 -8.05 -12.87 -7.05
CA THR A 5 -7.63 -12.70 -8.45
C THR A 5 -8.79 -12.53 -9.46
N GLN A 6 -9.93 -13.18 -9.22
CA GLN A 6 -11.05 -13.22 -10.15
C GLN A 6 -11.92 -11.95 -10.18
N ASP A 7 -12.15 -11.33 -9.02
CA ASP A 7 -13.16 -10.28 -8.86
C ASP A 7 -12.72 -9.13 -7.95
N GLY A 8 -11.48 -9.17 -7.45
CA GLY A 8 -10.94 -8.15 -6.55
C GLY A 8 -11.59 -8.12 -5.17
N LYS A 9 -12.54 -9.04 -4.86
CA LYS A 9 -13.24 -9.03 -3.58
C LYS A 9 -12.26 -9.26 -2.43
N PHE A 10 -12.34 -8.39 -1.44
CA PHE A 10 -11.46 -8.41 -0.27
C PHE A 10 -12.27 -8.39 1.03
N GLN A 11 -11.58 -8.34 2.17
CA GLN A 11 -12.20 -8.37 3.50
C GLN A 11 -13.24 -7.24 3.66
N GLN A 12 -14.28 -7.48 4.49
CA GLN A 12 -15.34 -6.49 4.71
C GLN A 12 -14.81 -5.16 5.24
N ASN A 13 -13.80 -5.20 6.13
CA ASN A 13 -13.13 -4.02 6.67
C ASN A 13 -11.96 -3.57 5.78
N ILE A 14 -12.21 -3.31 4.50
CA ILE A 14 -11.18 -2.88 3.54
C ILE A 14 -10.60 -1.51 3.89
N GLU A 15 -11.41 -0.62 4.45
CA GLU A 15 -11.02 0.73 4.88
C GLU A 15 -10.01 0.71 6.05
N GLY A 16 -9.93 -0.40 6.80
CA GLY A 16 -8.92 -0.59 7.83
C GLY A 16 -7.56 -1.07 7.30
N ASN A 17 -7.44 -1.42 6.01
CA ASN A 17 -6.20 -1.95 5.45
C ASN A 17 -5.27 -0.83 4.96
N ALA A 18 -4.05 -0.77 5.50
CA ALA A 18 -3.06 0.28 5.18
C ALA A 18 -2.75 0.38 3.68
N PHE A 19 -2.65 -0.75 2.96
CA PHE A 19 -2.37 -0.73 1.52
C PHE A 19 -3.52 -0.15 0.68
N TYR A 20 -4.78 -0.47 1.02
CA TYR A 20 -5.92 0.13 0.31
C TYR A 20 -6.12 1.60 0.70
N ARG A 21 -5.82 1.97 1.94
CA ARG A 21 -5.79 3.38 2.37
C ARG A 21 -4.72 4.17 1.61
N LEU A 22 -3.53 3.60 1.44
CA LEU A 22 -2.47 4.16 0.60
C LEU A 22 -3.00 4.44 -0.80
N ILE A 23 -3.53 3.42 -1.50
CA ILE A 23 -4.05 3.57 -2.87
C ILE A 23 -5.12 4.67 -2.94
N LYS A 24 -6.05 4.70 -1.99
CA LYS A 24 -7.12 5.71 -1.94
C LYS A 24 -6.56 7.12 -1.74
N ALA A 25 -5.55 7.30 -0.90
CA ALA A 25 -4.85 8.57 -0.75
C ALA A 25 -4.14 9.01 -2.05
N LEU A 26 -3.49 8.09 -2.76
CA LEU A 26 -2.86 8.39 -4.06
C LEU A 26 -3.89 8.87 -5.09
N PHE A 27 -5.07 8.26 -5.12
CA PHE A 27 -6.16 8.67 -6.00
C PHE A 27 -6.72 10.04 -5.64
N LEU A 28 -6.89 10.33 -4.34
CA LEU A 28 -7.35 11.64 -3.89
C LEU A 28 -6.34 12.74 -4.27
N LEU A 29 -5.06 12.53 -3.98
CA LEU A 29 -4.01 13.52 -4.21
C LEU A 29 -3.56 13.63 -5.66
N GLN A 30 -3.89 12.63 -6.48
CA GLN A 30 -3.40 12.44 -7.85
C GLN A 30 -1.86 12.46 -7.93
N LYS A 31 -1.20 12.04 -6.84
CA LYS A 31 0.26 12.08 -6.68
C LYS A 31 0.73 10.84 -5.94
N ALA A 32 1.90 10.35 -6.31
CA ALA A 32 2.61 9.28 -5.63
C ALA A 32 4.06 9.71 -5.38
N PRO A 33 4.62 9.45 -4.18
CA PRO A 33 6.03 9.70 -3.93
C PRO A 33 6.89 8.75 -4.77
N ASP A 34 8.04 9.21 -5.28
CA ASP A 34 9.04 8.35 -5.92
C ASP A 34 9.76 7.53 -4.85
N LEU A 35 9.34 6.27 -4.70
CA LEU A 35 9.90 5.32 -3.76
C LEU A 35 10.71 4.24 -4.49
N SER A 36 11.93 4.00 -4.00
CA SER A 36 12.77 2.87 -4.42
C SER A 36 12.43 1.62 -3.61
N THR A 37 11.18 1.14 -3.73
CA THR A 37 10.68 -0.03 -3.00
C THR A 37 9.92 -0.99 -3.92
N TYR A 38 9.65 -2.18 -3.38
CA TYR A 38 8.84 -3.21 -4.01
C TYR A 38 7.54 -3.43 -3.24
N ILE A 39 6.50 -3.81 -3.95
CA ILE A 39 5.20 -4.15 -3.41
C ILE A 39 5.01 -5.67 -3.50
N ASP A 40 4.65 -6.28 -2.39
CA ASP A 40 4.23 -7.68 -2.33
C ASP A 40 2.70 -7.79 -2.39
N LEU A 41 2.21 -8.30 -3.53
CA LEU A 41 0.78 -8.51 -3.77
C LEU A 41 0.46 -10.00 -3.74
N VAL A 42 -0.07 -10.47 -2.62
CA VAL A 42 -0.55 -11.84 -2.44
C VAL A 42 -2.08 -11.87 -2.45
N PRO A 43 -2.73 -12.30 -3.54
CA PRO A 43 -4.17 -12.47 -3.58
C PRO A 43 -4.66 -13.46 -2.53
N ILE A 44 -5.77 -13.14 -1.86
CA ILE A 44 -6.27 -13.96 -0.75
C ILE A 44 -6.63 -15.39 -1.17
N ASP A 45 -7.11 -15.59 -2.40
CA ASP A 45 -7.45 -16.89 -2.95
C ASP A 45 -6.20 -17.74 -3.24
N PHE A 46 -5.12 -17.11 -3.72
CA PHE A 46 -3.82 -17.78 -3.82
C PHE A 46 -3.31 -18.20 -2.44
N GLY A 47 -3.29 -17.27 -1.48
CA GLY A 47 -2.82 -17.55 -0.12
C GLY A 47 -3.60 -18.68 0.54
N SER A 48 -4.93 -18.67 0.42
CA SER A 48 -5.79 -19.73 0.96
C SER A 48 -5.51 -21.12 0.35
N LYS A 49 -5.33 -21.20 -0.98
CA LYS A 49 -4.98 -22.45 -1.67
C LYS A 49 -3.60 -22.97 -1.27
N ALA A 50 -2.62 -22.08 -1.12
CA ALA A 50 -1.28 -22.45 -0.67
C ALA A 50 -1.32 -23.05 0.74
N ILE A 51 -2.04 -22.43 1.68
CA ILE A 51 -2.18 -22.93 3.05
C ILE A 51 -2.82 -24.34 3.06
N VAL A 52 -3.95 -24.51 2.36
CA VAL A 52 -4.63 -25.82 2.30
C VAL A 52 -3.74 -26.87 1.65
N GLY A 53 -3.06 -26.53 0.56
CA GLY A 53 -2.14 -27.45 -0.12
C GLY A 53 -0.98 -27.89 0.77
N LEU A 54 -0.31 -26.96 1.45
CA LEU A 54 0.80 -27.25 2.36
C LEU A 54 0.35 -28.07 3.58
N ALA A 55 -0.83 -27.79 4.13
CA ALA A 55 -1.36 -28.54 5.26
C ALA A 55 -1.64 -30.03 4.93
N CYS A 56 -1.78 -30.38 3.66
CA CYS A 56 -2.04 -31.75 3.20
C CYS A 56 -0.76 -32.54 2.82
N ILE A 57 0.43 -31.95 2.97
CA ILE A 57 1.71 -32.58 2.59
C ILE A 57 2.47 -32.99 3.85
N GLU A 58 2.80 -34.28 4.00
CA GLU A 58 3.52 -34.78 5.19
C GLU A 58 4.90 -34.10 5.34
N GLN A 59 5.57 -33.83 4.22
CA GLN A 59 6.86 -33.14 4.18
C GLN A 59 6.79 -31.68 4.67
N SER A 60 5.60 -31.07 4.72
CA SER A 60 5.43 -29.71 5.24
C SER A 60 5.35 -29.68 6.77
N LYS A 61 5.32 -30.83 7.45
CA LYS A 61 5.20 -30.92 8.90
C LYS A 61 6.46 -30.43 9.60
N GLY A 62 6.30 -29.40 10.44
CA GLY A 62 7.42 -28.78 11.16
C GLY A 62 8.18 -27.75 10.33
N GLU A 63 7.80 -27.54 9.07
CA GLU A 63 8.41 -26.56 8.18
C GLU A 63 7.74 -25.19 8.32
N THR A 64 8.48 -24.14 7.95
CA THR A 64 7.98 -22.76 7.89
C THR A 64 8.02 -22.26 6.46
N PHE A 65 6.90 -21.70 5.98
CA PHE A 65 6.76 -21.20 4.61
C PHE A 65 6.44 -19.71 4.60
N HIS A 66 7.05 -18.98 3.67
CA HIS A 66 6.67 -17.61 3.35
C HIS A 66 5.66 -17.63 2.20
N ILE A 67 4.41 -17.25 2.47
CA ILE A 67 3.38 -17.11 1.44
C ILE A 67 3.41 -15.67 0.95
N CYS A 68 4.35 -15.42 0.03
CA CYS A 68 4.57 -14.14 -0.64
C CYS A 68 4.47 -14.29 -2.16
N ASN A 69 4.37 -13.17 -2.88
CA ASN A 69 4.52 -13.17 -4.32
C ASN A 69 6.02 -13.32 -4.65
N PRO A 70 6.45 -14.39 -5.35
CA PRO A 70 7.86 -14.58 -5.68
C PRO A 70 8.37 -13.52 -6.67
N ILE A 71 7.47 -12.86 -7.40
CA ILE A 71 7.79 -11.77 -8.32
C ILE A 71 7.35 -10.47 -7.65
N GLN A 72 8.30 -9.79 -7.04
CA GLN A 72 8.08 -8.49 -6.43
C GLN A 72 7.79 -7.43 -7.51
N LEU A 73 6.77 -6.60 -7.27
CA LEU A 73 6.38 -5.54 -8.20
C LEU A 73 7.08 -4.24 -7.80
N GLU A 74 7.84 -3.62 -8.71
CA GLU A 74 8.46 -2.32 -8.42
C GLU A 74 7.38 -1.25 -8.20
N TRP A 75 7.60 -0.34 -7.25
CA TRP A 75 6.68 0.77 -6.97
C TRP A 75 6.31 1.57 -8.24
N LYS A 76 7.29 1.90 -9.09
CA LYS A 76 7.06 2.62 -10.35
C LYS A 76 6.19 1.83 -11.32
N GLN A 77 6.38 0.51 -11.39
CA GLN A 77 5.56 -0.37 -12.22
C GLN A 77 4.12 -0.43 -11.69
N PHE A 78 3.94 -0.50 -10.36
CA PHE A 78 2.62 -0.44 -9.74
C PHE A 78 1.88 0.84 -10.10
N ILE A 79 2.51 2.01 -9.94
CA ILE A 79 1.90 3.29 -10.34
C ILE A 79 1.62 3.32 -11.85
N SER A 80 2.52 2.81 -12.67
CA SER A 80 2.30 2.69 -14.13
C SER A 80 1.06 1.86 -14.46
N HIS A 81 0.82 0.76 -13.75
CA HIS A 81 -0.40 -0.04 -13.93
C HIS A 81 -1.67 0.73 -13.54
N LEU A 82 -1.63 1.55 -12.49
CA LEU A 82 -2.76 2.43 -12.14
C LEU A 82 -3.00 3.50 -13.21
N GLN A 83 -1.94 4.08 -13.76
CA GLN A 83 -2.06 5.04 -14.86
C GLN A 83 -2.68 4.39 -16.11
N GLN A 84 -2.28 3.15 -16.43
CA GLN A 84 -2.82 2.39 -17.58
C GLN A 84 -4.32 2.08 -17.44
N THR A 85 -4.86 2.03 -16.22
CA THR A 85 -6.31 1.86 -15.99
C THR A 85 -7.10 3.18 -16.05
N GLY A 86 -6.42 4.32 -16.25
CA GLY A 86 -7.03 5.63 -16.46
C GLY A 86 -6.92 6.59 -15.27
N TYR A 87 -6.22 6.23 -14.20
CA TYR A 87 -6.00 7.16 -13.07
C TYR A 87 -4.88 8.15 -13.37
N LEU A 88 -5.15 9.44 -13.13
CA LEU A 88 -4.14 10.50 -13.23
C LEU A 88 -3.36 10.53 -11.91
N ILE A 89 -2.17 9.94 -11.88
CA ILE A 89 -1.30 9.91 -10.71
C ILE A 89 0.11 10.30 -11.15
N ASP A 90 0.60 11.45 -10.69
CA ASP A 90 1.95 11.90 -11.00
C ASP A 90 2.95 11.34 -9.97
N ILE A 91 4.06 10.77 -10.45
CA ILE A 91 5.17 10.40 -9.57
C ILE A 91 5.99 11.66 -9.29
N VAL A 92 6.05 12.07 -8.03
CA VAL A 92 6.73 13.28 -7.56
C VAL A 92 7.85 12.94 -6.57
N LYS A 93 8.79 13.85 -6.33
CA LYS A 93 9.83 13.62 -5.31
C LYS A 93 9.20 13.46 -3.92
N GLY A 94 9.79 12.64 -3.05
CA GLY A 94 9.29 12.45 -1.68
C GLY A 94 9.14 13.76 -0.90
N THR A 95 10.06 14.71 -1.06
CA THR A 95 9.95 16.04 -0.44
C THR A 95 8.76 16.85 -0.98
N GLU A 96 8.50 16.79 -2.28
CA GLU A 96 7.34 17.44 -2.91
C GLU A 96 6.03 16.80 -2.44
N PHE A 97 6.01 15.48 -2.29
CA PHE A 97 4.86 14.76 -1.74
C PHE A 97 4.58 15.18 -0.29
N MET A 98 5.61 15.26 0.56
CA MET A 98 5.45 15.68 1.96
C MET A 98 4.99 17.14 2.07
N ASN A 99 5.43 18.01 1.16
CA ASN A 99 4.99 19.42 1.12
C ASN A 99 3.49 19.59 0.88
N LEU A 100 2.76 18.55 0.43
CA LEU A 100 1.29 18.56 0.37
C LEU A 100 0.66 18.72 1.76
N PHE A 101 1.40 18.40 2.84
CA PHE A 101 0.89 18.34 4.20
C PHE A 101 1.54 19.35 5.17
N THR A 102 2.51 20.14 4.74
CA THR A 102 3.31 21.02 5.62
C THR A 102 2.73 22.42 5.83
N ASN A 103 1.68 22.81 5.10
CA ASN A 103 1.09 24.14 5.22
C ASN A 103 0.10 24.20 6.40
N HIS A 104 0.05 25.33 7.11
CA HIS A 104 -0.86 25.57 8.24
C HIS A 104 -2.37 25.57 7.88
N THR A 105 -2.73 25.28 6.64
CA THR A 105 -4.13 25.16 6.21
C THR A 105 -4.22 24.07 5.14
N LEU A 106 -4.43 22.84 5.57
CA LEU A 106 -4.75 21.74 4.66
C LEU A 106 -6.18 21.90 4.16
N THR A 107 -6.40 21.61 2.88
CA THR A 107 -7.75 21.40 2.37
C THR A 107 -8.37 20.17 3.02
N GLU A 108 -9.71 20.06 3.01
CA GLU A 108 -10.40 18.86 3.50
C GLU A 108 -9.90 17.57 2.81
N GLU A 109 -9.61 17.66 1.50
CA GLU A 109 -9.05 16.55 0.73
C GLU A 109 -7.65 16.15 1.21
N GLN A 110 -6.76 17.13 1.42
CA GLN A 110 -5.42 16.87 1.94
C GLN A 110 -5.44 16.31 3.36
N MET A 111 -6.32 16.84 4.22
CA MET A 111 -6.49 16.35 5.58
C MET A 111 -6.99 14.89 5.57
N HIS A 112 -7.97 14.58 4.74
CA HIS A 112 -8.49 13.22 4.61
C HIS A 112 -7.46 12.24 4.02
N ALA A 113 -6.69 12.68 3.01
CA ALA A 113 -5.61 11.87 2.46
C ALA A 113 -4.48 11.64 3.49
N LEU A 114 -4.16 12.64 4.31
CA LEU A 114 -3.19 12.49 5.41
C LEU A 114 -3.66 11.46 6.42
N GLU A 115 -4.92 11.54 6.86
CA GLU A 115 -5.53 10.54 7.74
C GLU A 115 -5.37 9.13 7.18
N MET A 116 -5.61 8.93 5.88
CA MET A 116 -5.42 7.63 5.23
C MET A 116 -3.98 7.14 5.27
N LEU A 117 -3.00 8.03 5.14
CA LEU A 117 -1.58 7.72 5.08
C LEU A 117 -0.94 7.49 6.46
N LEU A 118 -1.52 7.99 7.56
CA LEU A 118 -0.94 7.87 8.90
C LEU A 118 -0.48 6.44 9.28
N PRO A 119 -1.29 5.37 9.11
CA PRO A 119 -0.83 4.01 9.45
C PRO A 119 0.31 3.53 8.56
N VAL A 120 0.35 3.99 7.30
CA VAL A 120 1.43 3.65 6.38
C VAL A 120 2.73 4.29 6.85
N PHE A 121 2.66 5.51 7.37
CA PHE A 121 3.81 6.21 7.93
C PHE A 121 4.26 5.62 9.28
N GLU A 122 3.33 5.22 10.15
CA GLU A 122 3.62 4.56 11.43
C GLU A 122 4.30 3.19 11.25
N GLU A 123 3.99 2.46 10.17
CA GLU A 123 4.67 1.21 9.81
C GLU A 123 6.11 1.44 9.29
N THR A 124 6.48 2.69 8.99
CA THR A 124 7.79 3.07 8.47
C THR A 124 8.50 4.01 9.45
N ASP A 125 9.36 3.46 10.33
CA ASP A 125 10.10 4.19 11.37
C ASP A 125 10.81 5.49 10.89
N GLN A 126 11.09 5.63 9.59
CA GLN A 126 11.75 6.81 9.00
C GLN A 126 10.86 8.05 8.75
N TYR A 127 9.52 7.95 8.75
CA TYR A 127 8.64 9.09 8.41
C TYR A 127 7.96 9.73 9.63
N VAL A 128 8.03 9.09 10.80
CA VAL A 128 7.47 9.59 12.05
C VAL A 128 8.11 10.92 12.47
N GLU A 129 9.43 11.09 12.28
CA GLU A 129 10.13 12.35 12.62
C GLU A 129 9.70 13.55 11.77
N ALA A 130 9.36 13.34 10.50
CA ALA A 130 8.96 14.41 9.57
C ALA A 130 7.54 14.93 9.85
N ILE A 131 6.66 14.09 10.39
CA ILE A 131 5.28 14.48 10.75
C ILE A 131 5.27 15.20 12.10
N ILE A 132 6.05 14.73 13.07
CA ILE A 132 6.12 15.34 14.41
C ILE A 132 6.71 16.75 14.36
N THR A 133 7.70 17.02 13.50
CA THR A 133 8.31 18.35 13.38
C THR A 133 7.43 19.39 12.67
N SER A 134 6.33 18.99 12.03
CA SER A 134 5.37 19.92 11.39
C SER A 134 4.26 20.44 12.33
N GLN A 135 4.23 19.96 13.57
CA GLN A 135 3.26 20.38 14.60
C GLN A 135 3.80 21.44 15.59
N HIS A 136 4.94 22.07 15.30
CA HIS A 136 5.56 23.11 16.13
C HIS A 136 5.87 24.40 15.35
#